data_AF-A0A6A8AVU6-F1
#
_entry.id   AF-A0A6A8AVU6-F1
#
_cell.length_a   1.000
_cell.length_b   1.000
_cell.length_c   1.000
_cell.angle_alpha   90.00
_cell.angle_beta   90.00
_cell.angle_gamma   90.00
#
_symmetry.space_group_name_H-M   'P 1'
#
loop_
_entity.id
_entity.type
_entity.pdbx_description
1 polymer ?
#
loop_
_entity_poly.entity_id
_entity_poly.type
_entity_poly.pdbx_seq_one_letter_code
_entity_poly.pdbx_strand_id
1 'polypeptide(L)' 'MGEVYVNTIRQNRDTLVAASICNIVGKKIVEAAIGKEMIQKTAIIYIGDIPHAQIIHL' A
#
# COMPACT_ATOMS: atom_id res chain seq x y z
N MET A 1 -5.72 7.01 -23.57
CA MET A 1 -4.95 5.97 -22.85
C MET A 1 -3.91 6.74 -22.04
N GLY A 2 -4.04 6.81 -20.72
CA GLY A 2 -3.14 7.63 -19.89
C GLY A 2 -1.77 6.98 -19.73
N GLU A 3 -0.73 7.80 -19.61
CA GLU A 3 0.62 7.32 -19.28
C GLU A 3 0.66 6.86 -17.83
N VAL A 4 1.10 5.61 -17.62
CA VAL A 4 1.29 5.03 -16.29
C VAL A 4 2.75 5.22 -15.89
N TYR A 5 3.02 6.18 -15.03
CA TYR A 5 4.35 6.37 -14.44
C TYR A 5 4.46 5.53 -13.17
N VAL A 6 5.21 4.42 -13.24
CA VAL A 6 5.56 3.61 -12.06
C VAL A 6 6.92 4.08 -11.56
N ASN A 7 6.93 4.81 -10.46
CA ASN A 7 8.17 5.21 -9.79
C ASN A 7 8.31 4.43 -8.48
N THR A 8 9.13 3.38 -8.47
CA THR A 8 9.41 2.60 -7.26
C THR A 8 10.46 3.32 -6.43
N ILE A 9 10.05 4.31 -5.64
CA ILE A 9 10.94 4.99 -4.70
C ILE A 9 10.82 4.30 -3.35
N ARG A 10 11.93 3.79 -2.80
CA ARG A 10 11.99 3.28 -1.43
C ARG A 10 11.86 4.47 -0.46
N GLN A 11 10.64 4.93 -0.24
CA GLN A 11 10.36 6.15 0.53
C GLN A 11 10.05 5.88 2.00
N ASN A 12 10.32 6.91 2.79
CA ASN A 12 10.03 6.96 4.21
C ASN A 12 8.51 7.01 4.44
N ARG A 13 8.05 6.71 5.66
CA ARG A 13 6.61 6.74 6.05
C ARG A 13 5.90 8.00 5.54
N ASP A 14 6.59 9.13 5.57
CA ASP A 14 6.04 10.45 5.26
C ASP A 14 5.48 10.55 3.83
N THR A 15 6.06 9.84 2.86
CA THR A 15 5.52 9.86 1.49
C THR A 15 4.29 8.98 1.31
N LEU A 16 4.17 7.91 2.08
CA LEU A 16 2.96 7.07 2.07
C LEU A 16 1.75 7.82 2.65
N VAL A 17 1.99 8.67 3.66
CA VAL A 17 0.97 9.52 4.27
C VAL A 17 0.61 10.70 3.37
N ALA A 18 1.56 11.24 2.61
CA ALA A 18 1.32 12.36 1.71
C ALA A 18 0.62 11.98 0.39
N ALA A 19 0.58 10.69 0.04
CA ALA A 19 -0.02 10.24 -1.22
C ALA A 19 -1.56 10.20 -1.12
N SER A 20 -2.26 10.69 -2.15
CA SER A 20 -3.73 10.55 -2.24
C SER A 20 -4.16 9.09 -2.31
N ILE A 21 -3.37 8.23 -2.96
CA ILE A 21 -3.59 6.79 -3.01
C ILE A 21 -2.26 6.05 -2.80
N CYS A 22 -2.27 5.05 -1.93
CA CYS A 22 -1.14 4.16 -1.71
C CYS A 22 -1.58 2.70 -1.88
N ASN A 23 -0.97 2.00 -2.84
CA ASN A 23 -1.17 0.57 -3.06
C ASN A 23 -0.07 -0.24 -2.37
N ILE A 24 -0.46 -1.21 -1.54
CA ILE A 24 0.43 -2.03 -0.73
C ILE A 24 0.22 -3.49 -1.12
N VAL A 25 1.19 -4.07 -1.83
CA VAL A 25 1.07 -5.41 -2.42
C VAL A 25 2.24 -6.30 -2.01
N GLY A 26 1.92 -7.48 -1.48
CA GLY A 26 2.89 -8.50 -1.09
C GLY A 26 3.04 -8.66 0.42
N LYS A 27 3.33 -9.90 0.84
CA LYS A 27 3.31 -10.33 2.25
C LYS A 27 4.11 -9.41 3.18
N LYS A 28 5.39 -9.18 2.87
CA LYS A 28 6.30 -8.38 3.70
C LYS A 28 5.83 -6.94 3.92
N ILE A 29 5.35 -6.28 2.88
CA ILE A 29 4.96 -4.86 2.98
C ILE A 29 3.57 -4.70 3.63
N VAL A 30 2.64 -5.62 3.36
CA VAL A 30 1.33 -5.66 4.02
C VAL A 30 1.51 -5.92 5.52
N GLU A 31 2.33 -6.90 5.91
CA GLU A 31 2.64 -7.18 7.32
C GLU A 31 3.29 -5.97 8.02
N ALA A 32 4.23 -5.31 7.36
CA ALA A 32 4.84 -4.08 7.88
C ALA A 32 3.83 -2.94 8.05
N ALA A 33 2.87 -2.80 7.13
CA ALA A 33 1.82 -1.80 7.22
C ALA A 33 0.83 -2.09 8.35
N ILE A 34 0.49 -3.36 8.59
CA ILE A 34 -0.31 -3.77 9.77
C ILE A 34 0.46 -3.45 11.06
N GLY A 35 1.73 -3.81 11.14
CA GLY A 35 2.56 -3.60 12.34
C GLY A 35 2.80 -2.12 12.66
N LYS A 36 2.63 -1.23 11.68
CA LYS A 36 2.69 0.23 11.85
C LYS A 36 1.31 0.88 12.00
N GLU A 37 0.25 0.07 12.15
CA GLU A 37 -1.15 0.53 12.26
C GLU A 37 -1.61 1.39 11.08
N MET A 38 -0.97 1.25 9.91
CA MET A 38 -1.33 1.97 8.70
C MET A 38 -2.56 1.37 8.00
N ILE A 39 -2.79 0.06 8.19
CA ILE A 39 -3.94 -0.66 7.65
C ILE A 39 -4.50 -1.65 8.69
N GLN A 40 -5.82 -1.82 8.70
CA GLN A 40 -6.50 -2.85 9.48
C GLN A 40 -6.42 -4.19 8.76
N LYS A 41 -6.31 -5.30 9.50
CA LYS A 41 -6.28 -6.66 8.91
C LYS A 41 -7.51 -6.96 8.06
N THR A 42 -8.65 -6.39 8.44
CA THR A 42 -9.93 -6.53 7.72
C THR A 42 -9.96 -5.82 6.37
N ALA A 43 -9.03 -4.89 6.11
CA ALA A 43 -8.91 -4.16 4.85
C ALA A 43 -8.04 -4.90 3.79
N ILE A 44 -7.54 -6.09 4.12
CA ILE A 44 -6.66 -6.86 3.23
C ILE A 44 -7.51 -7.76 2.34
N ILE A 45 -7.28 -7.65 1.03
CA ILE A 45 -7.82 -8.57 0.04
C ILE A 45 -6.70 -9.48 -0.47
N TYR A 46 -7.06 -10.67 -0.93
CA TYR A 46 -6.11 -11.63 -1.50
C TYR A 46 -6.40 -11.82 -2.98
N ILE A 47 -5.36 -11.66 -3.80
CA ILE A 47 -5.39 -12.02 -5.23
C ILE A 47 -4.42 -13.18 -5.38
N GLY A 48 -4.96 -14.39 -5.56
CA GLY A 48 -4.19 -15.62 -5.37
C GLY A 48 -3.73 -15.74 -3.90
N ASP A 49 -2.44 -16.00 -3.68
CA ASP A 49 -1.82 -16.05 -2.36
C ASP A 49 -1.15 -14.72 -1.95
N ILE A 50 -1.33 -13.67 -2.75
CA ILE A 50 -0.68 -12.38 -2.56
C ILE A 50 -1.65 -11.42 -1.87
N PRO A 51 -1.32 -10.91 -0.66
CA PRO A 51 -2.15 -9.93 0.02
C PRO A 51 -1.98 -8.55 -0.60
N HIS A 52 -3.08 -7.82 -0.68
CA HIS A 52 -3.17 -6.47 -1.22
C HIS A 52 -3.97 -5.60 -0.24
N ALA A 53 -3.56 -4.34 -0.10
CA ALA A 53 -4.30 -3.30 0.61
C ALA A 53 -4.13 -1.96 -0.12
N GLN A 54 -5.08 -1.05 0.08
CA GLN A 54 -5.03 0.30 -0.48
C GLN A 54 -5.42 1.32 0.61
N ILE A 55 -4.65 2.40 0.71
CA ILE A 55 -4.98 3.57 1.53
C ILE A 55 -5.41 4.69 0.58
N ILE A 56 -6.49 5.38 0.93
CA ILE A 56 -6.99 6.55 0.19
C ILE A 56 -7.05 7.72 1.17
N HIS A 57 -6.35 8.80 0.86
CA HIS A 57 -6.46 10.09 1.55
C HIS A 57 -7.23 11.05 0.65
N LEU A 58 -8.32 11.63 1.17
CA LEU A 58 -9.13 12.65 0.50
C LEU A 58 -8.60 14.06 0.80
#